data_AF-A0A2S3ZRM3-F1
#
_entry.id   AF-A0A2S3ZRM3-F1
#
_cell.length_a   1.000
_cell.length_b   1.000
_cell.length_c   1.000
_cell.angle_alpha   90.00
_cell.angle_beta   90.00
_cell.angle_gamma   90.00
#
_symmetry.space_group_name_H-M   'P 1'
#
loop_
_entity.id
_entity.type
_entity.pdbx_description
1 polymer ?
#
loop_
_entity_poly.entity_id
_entity_poly.type
_entity_poly.pdbx_seq_one_letter_code
_entity_poly.pdbx_strand_id
1 'polypeptide(L)'
;MSRSRGSRPPEDLERLAHLVEAAWAVDGNAERAIRFAVASAGTLPQPGSGRTDALFDALATVAAADLTAARVLEAHTDALAILQQAPGGTAEAVAALPGAGGEGPSSWG
;
A
#
# COMPACT_ATOMS: atom_id res chain seq x y z
N MET A 1 -22.83 13.74 13.36
CA MET A 1 -22.71 14.11 11.93
C MET A 1 -22.57 12.83 11.13
N SER A 2 -23.68 12.27 10.63
CA SER A 2 -23.65 11.08 9.78
C SER A 2 -23.28 11.55 8.38
N ARG A 3 -22.02 11.33 7.97
CA ARG A 3 -21.65 11.53 6.57
C ARG A 3 -22.39 10.44 5.80
N SER A 4 -23.37 10.84 4.99
CA SER A 4 -23.88 10.00 3.91
C SER A 4 -22.66 9.54 3.12
N ARG A 5 -22.24 8.27 3.27
CA ARG A 5 -21.30 7.67 2.33
C ARG A 5 -22.05 7.69 1.00
N GLY A 6 -21.79 8.70 0.17
CA GLY A 6 -22.23 8.67 -1.22
C GLY A 6 -21.81 7.33 -1.80
N SER A 7 -22.65 6.75 -2.65
CA SER A 7 -22.34 5.46 -3.28
C SER A 7 -20.94 5.53 -3.89
N ARG A 8 -20.04 4.64 -3.45
CA ARG A 8 -18.67 4.62 -3.95
C ARG A 8 -18.68 4.34 -5.45
N PRO A 9 -17.72 4.89 -6.22
CA PRO A 9 -17.53 4.50 -7.60
C PRO A 9 -17.32 2.98 -7.73
N PRO A 10 -17.86 2.31 -8.76
CA PRO A 10 -17.69 0.87 -8.97
C PRO A 10 -16.22 0.43 -9.00
N GLU A 11 -15.34 1.24 -9.60
CA GLU A 11 -13.91 0.97 -9.70
C GLU A 11 -13.21 0.93 -8.33
N ASP A 12 -13.71 1.70 -7.35
CA ASP A 12 -13.18 1.67 -5.99
C ASP A 12 -13.62 0.39 -5.27
N LEU A 13 -14.85 -0.08 -5.52
CA LEU A 13 -15.34 -1.35 -4.97
C LEU A 13 -14.58 -2.54 -5.54
N GLU A 14 -14.34 -2.56 -6.85
CA GLU A 14 -13.55 -3.60 -7.51
C GLU A 14 -12.13 -3.62 -6.96
N ARG A 15 -11.49 -2.46 -6.79
CA ARG A 15 -10.14 -2.37 -6.19
C ARG A 15 -10.14 -2.92 -4.77
N LEU A 16 -11.11 -2.54 -3.94
CA LEU A 16 -11.22 -3.03 -2.56
C LEU A 16 -11.45 -4.55 -2.52
N ALA A 17 -12.27 -5.10 -3.43
CA ALA A 17 -12.49 -6.54 -3.51
C ALA A 17 -11.18 -7.29 -3.82
N HIS A 18 -10.40 -6.82 -4.80
CA HIS A 18 -9.09 -7.41 -5.12
C HIS A 18 -8.11 -7.33 -3.94
N LEU A 19 -8.09 -6.20 -3.22
CA LEU A 19 -7.24 -6.04 -2.02
C LEU A 19 -7.62 -7.02 -0.92
N VAL A 20 -8.92 -7.25 -0.68
CA VAL A 20 -9.40 -8.20 0.35
C VAL A 20 -9.00 -9.62 -0.01
N GLU A 21 -9.28 -10.07 -1.23
CA GLU A 21 -8.94 -11.43 -1.68
C GLU A 21 -7.44 -11.70 -1.54
N ALA A 22 -6.60 -10.74 -1.94
CA ALA A 22 -5.15 -10.86 -1.80
C ALA A 22 -4.69 -10.82 -0.33
N ALA A 23 -5.35 -10.03 0.53
CA ALA A 23 -5.04 -9.96 1.96
C ALA A 23 -5.34 -11.28 2.68
N TRP A 24 -6.41 -12.00 2.31
CA TRP A 24 -6.72 -13.31 2.89
C TRP A 24 -5.61 -14.34 2.66
N ALA A 25 -4.92 -14.26 1.52
CA ALA A 25 -3.81 -15.15 1.21
C ALA A 25 -2.55 -14.88 2.05
N VAL A 26 -2.48 -13.76 2.78
CA VAL A 26 -1.37 -13.45 3.68
C VAL A 26 -1.35 -14.40 4.87
N ASP A 27 -2.50 -14.66 5.49
CA ASP A 27 -2.66 -15.64 6.57
C ASP A 27 -1.57 -15.47 7.66
N GLY A 28 -1.46 -14.23 8.17
CA GLY A 28 -0.53 -13.82 9.22
C GLY A 28 0.96 -13.91 8.88
N ASN A 29 1.34 -14.35 7.68
CA ASN A 29 2.73 -14.61 7.32
C ASN A 29 3.44 -13.35 6.81
N ALA A 30 4.55 -12.99 7.46
CA ALA A 30 5.29 -11.77 7.16
C ALA A 30 5.86 -11.72 5.72
N GLU A 31 6.37 -12.84 5.20
CA GLU A 31 6.92 -12.87 3.84
C GLU A 31 5.82 -12.68 2.79
N ARG A 32 4.67 -13.34 2.98
CA ARG A 32 3.49 -13.14 2.13
C ARG A 32 2.97 -11.71 2.24
N ALA A 33 2.99 -11.12 3.43
CA ALA A 33 2.58 -9.73 3.65
C ALA A 33 3.49 -8.73 2.90
N ILE A 34 4.81 -8.97 2.88
CA ILE A 34 5.75 -8.14 2.11
C ILE A 34 5.44 -8.24 0.61
N ARG A 35 5.27 -9.46 0.08
CA ARG A 35 4.91 -9.66 -1.34
C ARG A 35 3.58 -9.00 -1.69
N PHE A 36 2.58 -9.12 -0.82
CA PHE A 36 1.28 -8.45 -0.96
C PHE A 36 1.44 -6.92 -0.99
N ALA A 37 2.22 -6.35 -0.08
CA ALA A 37 2.42 -4.90 0.00
C ALA A 37 3.09 -4.34 -1.26
N VAL A 38 4.14 -4.99 -1.75
CA VAL A 38 4.84 -4.61 -2.98
C VAL A 38 3.90 -4.62 -4.19
N ALA A 39 3.04 -5.64 -4.30
CA ALA A 39 2.09 -5.76 -5.40
C ALA A 39 0.93 -4.76 -5.32
N SER A 40 0.59 -4.29 -4.11
CA SER A 40 -0.68 -3.58 -3.86
C SER A 40 -0.52 -2.09 -3.61
N ALA A 41 0.59 -1.63 -3.04
CA ALA A 41 0.76 -0.26 -2.57
C ALA A 41 0.56 0.80 -3.67
N GLY A 42 1.00 0.51 -4.90
CA GLY A 42 0.79 1.40 -6.06
C GLY A 42 -0.68 1.64 -6.44
N THR A 43 -1.61 0.84 -5.90
CA THR A 43 -3.05 1.01 -6.14
C THR A 43 -3.73 1.90 -5.10
N LEU A 44 -3.06 2.22 -3.99
CA LEU A 44 -3.61 3.06 -2.93
C LEU A 44 -3.39 4.55 -3.19
N PRO A 45 -4.25 5.41 -2.65
CA PRO A 45 -3.97 6.84 -2.64
C PRO A 45 -2.67 7.15 -1.90
N GLN A 46 -1.80 7.94 -2.52
CA GLN A 46 -0.57 8.40 -1.89
C GLN A 46 -0.89 9.27 -0.66
N PRO A 47 -0.20 9.06 0.48
CA PRO A 47 -0.23 9.99 1.60
C PRO A 47 0.05 11.44 1.15
N GLY A 48 -0.73 12.39 1.66
CA GLY A 48 -0.64 13.81 1.27
C GLY A 48 -1.39 14.21 0.00
N SER A 49 -2.00 13.26 -0.75
CA SER A 49 -2.77 13.56 -1.98
C SER A 49 -4.18 14.14 -1.75
N GLY A 50 -4.57 14.41 -0.51
CA GLY A 50 -5.92 14.88 -0.14
C GLY A 50 -7.00 13.80 -0.12
N ARG A 51 -6.66 12.53 -0.35
CA ARG A 51 -7.57 11.37 -0.34
C ARG A 51 -7.43 10.50 0.92
N THR A 52 -7.34 11.14 2.08
CA THR A 52 -7.10 10.46 3.36
C THR A 52 -8.20 9.47 3.70
N ASP A 53 -9.47 9.81 3.50
CA ASP A 53 -10.59 8.92 3.75
C ASP A 53 -10.54 7.64 2.91
N ALA A 54 -10.21 7.75 1.62
CA ALA A 54 -10.06 6.59 0.73
C ALA A 54 -8.88 5.70 1.13
N LEU A 55 -7.73 6.29 1.52
CA LEU A 55 -6.57 5.52 2.01
C LEU A 55 -6.93 4.75 3.28
N PHE A 56 -7.58 5.41 4.25
CA PHE A 56 -7.98 4.76 5.50
C PHE A 56 -9.08 3.72 5.30
N ASP A 57 -10.04 3.91 4.38
CA ASP A 57 -11.07 2.90 4.07
C ASP A 57 -10.41 1.65 3.47
N ALA A 58 -9.40 1.80 2.60
CA ALA A 58 -8.65 0.69 2.05
C ALA A 58 -7.82 -0.05 3.12
N LEU A 59 -7.07 0.67 3.96
CA LEU A 59 -6.29 0.06 5.05
C LEU A 59 -7.20 -0.65 6.06
N ALA A 60 -8.34 -0.06 6.42
CA ALA A 60 -9.33 -0.69 7.29
C ALA A 60 -9.95 -1.95 6.65
N THR A 61 -10.21 -1.91 5.35
CA THR A 61 -10.73 -3.05 4.59
C THR A 61 -9.73 -4.21 4.57
N VAL A 62 -8.45 -3.94 4.34
CA VAL A 62 -7.37 -4.95 4.43
C VAL A 62 -7.22 -5.46 5.86
N ALA A 63 -7.27 -4.57 6.87
CA ALA A 63 -7.14 -4.96 8.28
C ALA A 63 -8.27 -5.85 8.78
N ALA A 64 -9.48 -5.69 8.21
CA ALA A 64 -10.61 -6.57 8.50
C ALA A 64 -10.40 -7.99 7.96
N ALA A 65 -9.60 -8.15 6.90
CA ALA A 65 -9.20 -9.43 6.34
C ALA A 65 -8.01 -10.05 7.07
N ASP A 66 -6.90 -9.31 7.17
CA ASP A 66 -5.65 -9.76 7.80
C ASP A 66 -4.88 -8.56 8.37
N LEU A 67 -4.64 -8.56 9.68
CA LEU A 67 -3.96 -7.44 10.36
C LEU A 67 -2.46 -7.36 10.00
N THR A 68 -1.80 -8.50 9.77
CA THR A 68 -0.40 -8.52 9.34
C THR A 68 -0.26 -7.89 7.95
N ALA A 69 -1.18 -8.22 7.02
CA ALA A 69 -1.24 -7.62 5.70
C ALA A 69 -1.40 -6.09 5.78
N ALA A 70 -2.33 -5.61 6.60
CA ALA A 70 -2.57 -4.17 6.76
C ALA A 70 -1.37 -3.41 7.32
N ARG A 71 -0.70 -3.96 8.34
CA ARG A 71 0.47 -3.32 8.97
C ARG A 71 1.65 -3.21 8.03
N VAL A 72 1.91 -4.25 7.24
CA VAL A 72 3.00 -4.23 6.26
C VAL A 72 2.65 -3.31 5.08
N LEU A 73 1.40 -3.31 4.63
CA LEU A 73 0.93 -2.42 3.56
C LEU A 73 0.99 -0.94 3.96
N GLU A 74 0.55 -0.59 5.18
CA GLU A 74 0.64 0.77 5.74
C GLU A 74 2.10 1.24 5.74
N ALA A 75 2.99 0.48 6.37
CA ALA A 75 4.40 0.83 6.47
C ALA A 75 5.08 0.96 5.10
N HIS A 76 4.75 0.08 4.14
CA HIS A 76 5.30 0.15 2.79
C HIS A 76 4.77 1.38 2.03
N THR A 77 3.49 1.70 2.16
CA THR A 77 2.88 2.90 1.55
C THR A 77 3.51 4.18 2.08
N ASP A 78 3.75 4.27 3.39
CA ASP A 78 4.40 5.41 4.03
C ASP A 78 5.84 5.60 3.54
N ALA A 79 6.60 4.49 3.44
CA ALA A 79 7.96 4.52 2.93
C ALA A 79 8.02 4.95 1.45
N LEU A 80 7.12 4.49 0.60
CA LEU A 80 7.02 4.98 -0.79
C LEU A 80 6.74 6.49 -0.82
N ALA A 81 5.87 6.99 0.07
CA ALA A 81 5.58 8.41 0.16
C ALA A 81 6.82 9.24 0.56
N ILE A 82 7.67 8.71 1.46
CA ILE A 82 8.96 9.33 1.83
C ILE A 82 9.91 9.34 0.63
N LEU A 83 10.07 8.21 -0.06
CA LEU A 83 10.96 8.09 -1.22
C LEU A 83 10.53 9.01 -2.37
N GLN A 84 9.23 9.23 -2.56
CA GLN A 84 8.72 10.17 -3.56
C GLN A 84 9.05 11.64 -3.25
N GLN A 85 9.32 11.97 -1.99
CA GLN A 85 9.70 13.32 -1.56
C GLN A 85 11.21 13.55 -1.63
N ALA A 86 12.02 12.51 -1.81
CA ALA A 86 13.45 12.65 -1.98
C ALA A 86 13.80 13.38 -3.29
N PRO A 87 14.90 14.14 -3.34
CA PRO A 87 15.42 14.69 -4.59
C PRO A 87 15.59 13.59 -5.63
N GLY A 88 15.11 13.80 -6.86
CA GLY A 88 15.16 12.79 -7.92
C GLY A 88 14.02 11.76 -7.91
N GLY A 89 13.16 11.78 -6.90
CA GLY A 89 12.03 10.85 -6.75
C GLY A 89 12.45 9.44 -6.37
N THR A 90 11.48 8.50 -6.38
CA THR A 90 11.66 7.16 -5.81
C THR A 90 12.83 6.38 -6.41
N ALA A 91 12.97 6.37 -7.74
CA ALA A 91 14.01 5.57 -8.40
C ALA A 91 15.42 6.02 -8.03
N GLU A 92 15.66 7.34 -8.00
CA GLU A 92 16.96 7.90 -7.60
C GLU A 92 17.20 7.71 -6.10
N ALA A 93 16.16 7.91 -5.28
CA ALA A 93 16.21 7.68 -3.83
C ALA A 93 16.59 6.24 -3.49
N VAL A 94 16.01 5.25 -4.19
CA VAL A 94 16.32 3.84 -3.99
C VAL A 94 17.75 3.51 -4.46
N ALA A 95 18.18 4.03 -5.62
CA ALA A 95 19.53 3.82 -6.12
C ALA A 95 20.62 4.35 -5.16
N ALA A 96 20.29 5.37 -4.35
CA ALA A 96 21.17 5.93 -3.34
C ALA A 96 21.22 5.14 -2.01
N LEU A 97 20.37 4.13 -1.81
CA LEU A 97 20.33 3.35 -0.57
C LEU A 97 21.51 2.38 -0.46
N PRO A 98 22.16 2.26 0.73
CA PRO A 98 23.19 1.25 0.96
C PRO A 98 22.63 -0.17 0.72
N GLY A 99 23.23 -0.92 -0.20
CA GLY A 99 22.79 -2.29 -0.53
C GLY A 99 21.74 -2.39 -1.65
N ALA A 100 21.37 -1.28 -2.31
CA ALA A 100 20.47 -1.29 -3.46
C ALA A 100 21.01 -2.06 -4.70
N GLY A 101 22.30 -2.43 -4.70
CA GLY A 101 22.96 -3.21 -5.75
C GLY A 101 22.82 -4.73 -5.64
N GLY A 102 21.86 -5.25 -4.87
CA GLY A 102 21.58 -6.69 -4.83
C GLY A 102 21.06 -7.21 -6.17
N GLU A 103 21.37 -8.47 -6.52
CA GLU A 103 20.84 -9.10 -7.74
C GLU A 103 19.33 -9.39 -7.56
N GLY A 104 18.48 -8.45 -8.01
CA GLY A 104 17.02 -8.61 -8.05
C GLY A 104 16.27 -7.27 -8.13
N PRO A 105 15.00 -7.26 -8.56
CA PRO A 105 14.18 -6.05 -8.50
C PRO A 105 13.99 -5.62 -7.05
N SER A 106 14.27 -4.35 -6.77
CA SER A 106 14.06 -3.74 -5.47
C SER A 106 12.57 -3.78 -5.09
N SER A 107 12.27 -4.22 -3.88
CA SER A 107 10.91 -4.17 -3.33
C SER A 107 10.44 -2.73 -3.06
N TRP A 108 11.31 -1.74 -3.20
CA TRP A 108 11.05 -0.32 -2.94
C TRP A 108 10.84 0.50 -4.23
N GLY A 109 10.90 -0.14 -5.39
CA GLY A 109 10.94 0.49 -6.72
C GLY A 109 12.27 0.28 -7.41
#